data_AF-A0A5R8L946-F1
#
_entry.id   AF-A0A5R8L946-F1
#
_cell.length_a   1.000
_cell.length_b   1.000
_cell.length_c   1.000
_cell.angle_alpha   90.00
_cell.angle_beta   90.00
_cell.angle_gamma   90.00
#
_symmetry.space_group_name_H-M   'P 1'
#
loop_
_entity.id
_entity.type
_entity.pdbx_description
1 polymer ?
#
loop_
_entity_poly.entity_id
_entity_poly.type
_entity_poly.pdbx_seq_one_letter_code
_entity_poly.pdbx_strand_id
1 'polypeptide(L)'
;MVRTRAPRRLAAFTLSLLAVTVLATLLTVTLLSSTSGPMDSETPRVQDLSGRGSDPRADLDSFGFTSFDAGTIPQEGANALPNDYDLAFAVMMIPHHQSAVDMADMLLMTDGLDPLIRQLGEWIIKDQRTEIDLMTEFVEAWDKAHPELDAWHPDEAAIAAVGDGMGGMTHEHGTMGSSPGFATYGFLTQMIPHHEGAIEMCRVTLVNGVNAFVKSLCTHIISEQAVELEAMEKLLRDYP
;
A
#
# COMPACT_ATOMS: atom_id res chain seq x y z
N MET A 1 36.55 55.56 -4.41
CA MET A 1 36.38 55.22 -2.98
C MET A 1 36.13 53.72 -2.91
N VAL A 2 37.19 52.93 -2.73
CA VAL A 2 37.15 51.46 -2.79
C VAL A 2 36.92 50.93 -1.37
N ARG A 3 35.77 50.27 -1.15
CA ARG A 3 35.43 49.62 0.13
C ARG A 3 36.15 48.27 0.20
N THR A 4 37.15 48.16 1.05
CA THR A 4 37.82 46.89 1.38
C THR A 4 36.92 46.05 2.29
N ARG A 5 36.61 44.81 1.90
CA ARG A 5 35.94 43.81 2.76
C ARG A 5 36.99 43.12 3.63
N ALA A 6 36.74 43.04 4.93
CA ALA A 6 37.56 42.29 5.88
C ALA A 6 37.45 40.75 5.66
N PRO A 7 38.51 39.97 5.95
CA PRO A 7 38.49 38.53 5.75
C PRO A 7 37.66 37.82 6.83
N ARG A 8 36.85 36.84 6.41
CA ARG A 8 36.12 35.92 7.29
C ARG A 8 37.10 34.96 7.96
N ARG A 9 37.05 34.87 9.29
CA ARG A 9 37.82 33.90 10.08
C ARG A 9 37.20 32.51 9.89
N LEU A 10 37.99 31.56 9.37
CA LEU A 10 37.67 30.14 9.37
C LEU A 10 37.87 29.60 10.79
N ALA A 11 36.79 29.18 11.44
CA ALA A 11 36.87 28.41 12.69
C ALA A 11 37.11 26.94 12.34
N ALA A 12 38.26 26.40 12.74
CA ALA A 12 38.58 24.99 12.63
C ALA A 12 37.81 24.22 13.72
N PHE A 13 36.95 23.28 13.31
CA PHE A 13 36.37 22.29 14.21
C PHE A 13 37.40 21.16 14.42
N THR A 14 37.86 21.00 15.66
CA THR A 14 38.66 19.85 16.09
C THR A 14 37.72 18.69 16.40
N LEU A 15 37.77 17.61 15.61
CA LEU A 15 37.15 16.33 15.96
C LEU A 15 38.00 15.64 17.04
N SER A 16 37.46 15.48 18.24
CA SER A 16 38.00 14.58 19.25
C SER A 16 37.44 13.17 19.02
N LEU A 17 38.32 12.24 18.66
CA LEU A 17 38.03 10.82 18.48
C LEU A 17 37.86 10.17 19.86
N LEU A 18 36.64 9.79 20.24
CA LEU A 18 36.42 8.92 21.41
C LEU A 18 36.31 7.48 20.92
N ALA A 19 37.32 6.68 21.28
CA ALA A 19 37.33 5.24 21.06
C ALA A 19 36.30 4.56 21.97
N VAL A 20 35.41 3.76 21.38
CA VAL A 20 34.54 2.82 22.11
C VAL A 20 35.01 1.41 21.78
N THR A 21 35.59 0.75 22.77
CA THR A 21 35.95 -0.68 22.75
C THR A 21 35.03 -1.44 23.70
N VAL A 22 34.18 -2.33 23.20
CA VAL A 22 33.52 -3.40 23.98
C VAL A 22 33.20 -4.55 23.00
N LEU A 23 34.06 -5.57 22.91
CA LEU A 23 33.97 -6.89 23.55
C LEU A 23 33.16 -7.91 22.72
N ALA A 24 33.88 -8.71 21.94
CA ALA A 24 33.34 -9.86 21.21
C ALA A 24 33.08 -11.02 22.18
N THR A 25 31.81 -11.43 22.30
CA THR A 25 31.44 -12.69 22.95
C THR A 25 31.49 -13.82 21.93
N LEU A 26 32.36 -14.80 22.19
CA LEU A 26 32.52 -16.04 21.43
C LEU A 26 31.30 -16.94 21.70
N LEU A 27 30.43 -17.15 20.70
CA LEU A 27 29.39 -18.18 20.77
C LEU A 27 29.93 -19.44 20.09
N THR A 28 30.18 -20.49 20.88
CA THR A 28 30.56 -21.81 20.39
C THR A 28 29.35 -22.48 19.74
N VAL A 29 29.40 -22.70 18.42
CA VAL A 29 28.45 -23.55 17.70
C VAL A 29 28.86 -25.01 17.88
N THR A 30 28.09 -25.76 18.66
CA THR A 30 28.15 -27.23 18.68
C THR A 30 27.39 -27.76 17.47
N LEU A 31 28.09 -28.40 16.52
CA LEU A 31 27.49 -29.16 15.43
C LEU A 31 26.75 -30.38 16.02
N LEU A 32 25.42 -30.40 15.89
CA LEU A 32 24.64 -31.61 16.12
C LEU A 32 24.37 -32.24 14.75
N SER A 33 25.02 -33.38 14.48
CA SER A 33 24.78 -34.19 13.29
C SER A 33 23.38 -34.82 13.37
N SER A 34 22.42 -34.29 12.62
CA SER A 34 21.15 -34.97 12.37
C SER A 34 21.28 -35.83 11.11
N THR A 35 21.14 -37.14 11.28
CA THR A 35 21.10 -38.15 10.22
C THR A 35 19.90 -37.92 9.31
N SER A 36 20.13 -37.88 8.00
CA SER A 36 19.11 -37.89 6.96
C SER A 36 18.38 -39.24 6.94
N GLY A 37 17.10 -39.23 7.35
CA GLY A 37 16.15 -40.30 7.04
C GLY A 37 15.65 -40.19 5.59
N PRO A 38 15.18 -41.29 4.98
CA PRO A 38 14.72 -41.29 3.60
C PRO A 38 13.48 -40.40 3.43
N MET A 39 13.48 -39.58 2.38
CA MET A 39 12.30 -38.86 1.92
C MET A 39 11.30 -39.84 1.32
N ASP A 40 10.27 -40.17 2.09
CA ASP A 40 9.06 -40.77 1.53
C ASP A 40 8.29 -39.67 0.78
N SER A 41 8.06 -39.92 -0.51
CA SER A 41 7.25 -39.10 -1.39
C SER A 41 5.77 -39.29 -1.05
N GLU A 42 5.28 -38.61 -0.02
CA GLU A 42 3.85 -38.38 0.13
C GLU A 42 3.47 -37.07 -0.58
N THR A 43 2.66 -37.20 -1.63
CA THR A 43 1.95 -36.08 -2.23
C THR A 43 1.17 -35.32 -1.15
N PRO A 44 1.23 -33.97 -1.07
CA PRO A 44 0.48 -33.22 -0.08
C PRO A 44 -1.01 -33.55 -0.22
N ARG A 45 -1.59 -34.10 0.85
CA ARG A 45 -3.03 -34.36 0.92
C ARG A 45 -3.71 -33.00 1.03
N VAL A 46 -4.50 -32.64 0.01
CA VAL A 46 -5.43 -31.51 0.02
C VAL A 46 -6.17 -31.53 1.34
N GLN A 47 -5.95 -30.52 2.19
CA GLN A 47 -6.76 -30.35 3.38
C GLN A 47 -8.17 -29.99 2.90
N ASP A 48 -9.12 -30.85 3.24
CA ASP A 48 -10.54 -30.60 3.05
C ASP A 48 -10.93 -29.32 3.81
N LEU A 49 -11.22 -28.25 3.06
CA LEU A 49 -11.60 -26.93 3.59
C LEU A 49 -13.05 -26.87 4.09
N SER A 50 -13.73 -28.00 4.23
CA SER A 50 -15.14 -28.11 4.66
C SER A 50 -15.43 -27.67 6.11
N GLY A 51 -14.45 -27.13 6.84
CA GLY A 51 -14.54 -26.77 8.26
C GLY A 51 -14.50 -25.27 8.59
N ARG A 52 -14.48 -24.35 7.61
CA ARG A 52 -14.55 -22.91 7.89
C ARG A 52 -15.95 -22.54 8.42
N GLY A 53 -15.99 -21.74 9.49
CA GLY A 53 -17.19 -21.46 10.27
C GLY A 53 -18.34 -20.97 9.39
N SER A 54 -19.57 -21.34 9.78
CA SER A 54 -20.82 -21.05 9.07
C SER A 54 -21.19 -19.56 8.92
N ASP A 55 -20.29 -18.63 9.25
CA ASP A 55 -20.48 -17.20 9.10
C ASP A 55 -19.28 -16.57 8.38
N PRO A 56 -19.39 -16.31 7.08
CA PRO A 56 -18.37 -15.62 6.30
C PRO A 56 -17.95 -14.25 6.86
N ARG A 57 -18.79 -13.59 7.69
CA ARG A 57 -18.45 -12.31 8.33
C ARG A 57 -17.44 -12.48 9.47
N ALA A 58 -17.55 -13.57 10.23
CA ALA A 58 -16.63 -13.85 11.34
C ALA A 58 -15.20 -14.15 10.86
N ASP A 59 -15.06 -14.66 9.63
CA ASP A 59 -13.76 -14.96 9.02
C ASP A 59 -13.06 -13.69 8.50
N LEU A 60 -13.79 -12.64 8.08
CA LEU A 60 -13.20 -11.34 7.76
C LEU A 60 -12.86 -10.51 9.00
N ASP A 61 -13.70 -10.56 10.03
CA ASP A 61 -13.36 -10.01 11.35
C ASP A 61 -12.09 -10.67 11.90
N SER A 62 -11.84 -11.95 11.59
CA SER A 62 -10.61 -12.67 11.94
C SER A 62 -9.37 -12.20 11.18
N PHE A 63 -9.51 -11.53 10.03
CA PHE A 63 -8.40 -10.87 9.34
C PHE A 63 -8.13 -9.47 9.90
N GLY A 64 -9.00 -8.94 10.76
CA GLY A 64 -8.83 -7.62 11.36
C GLY A 64 -9.29 -6.47 10.46
N PHE A 65 -10.16 -6.74 9.48
CA PHE A 65 -10.75 -5.70 8.64
C PHE A 65 -11.62 -4.74 9.46
N THR A 66 -11.25 -3.45 9.47
CA THR A 66 -12.04 -2.37 10.04
C THR A 66 -12.34 -1.37 8.94
N SER A 67 -13.61 -1.09 8.68
CA SER A 67 -13.93 -0.34 7.48
C SER A 67 -13.52 1.11 7.59
N PHE A 68 -12.99 1.68 6.52
CA PHE A 68 -12.59 3.08 6.52
C PHE A 68 -13.77 4.00 6.91
N ASP A 69 -13.54 4.81 7.93
CA ASP A 69 -14.35 5.99 8.25
C ASP A 69 -13.54 7.23 7.93
N ALA A 70 -13.90 7.93 6.86
CA ALA A 70 -13.26 9.18 6.43
C ALA A 70 -13.24 10.25 7.54
N GLY A 71 -14.17 10.18 8.50
CA GLY A 71 -14.20 11.04 9.69
C GLY A 71 -13.02 10.84 10.65
N THR A 72 -12.27 9.74 10.52
CA THR A 72 -11.07 9.47 11.32
C THR A 72 -9.83 10.20 10.81
N ILE A 73 -9.84 10.66 9.55
CA ILE A 73 -8.73 11.45 9.03
C ILE A 73 -8.85 12.90 9.53
N PRO A 74 -7.82 13.44 10.22
CA PRO A 74 -7.85 14.81 10.72
C PRO A 74 -8.02 15.81 9.57
N GLN A 75 -9.12 16.56 9.59
CA GLN A 75 -9.45 17.57 8.56
C GLN A 75 -8.69 18.90 8.76
N GLU A 76 -7.98 19.05 9.89
CA GLU A 76 -7.23 20.27 10.20
C GLU A 76 -6.08 20.47 9.20
N GLY A 77 -6.08 21.63 8.54
CA GLY A 77 -5.07 21.94 7.54
C GLY A 77 -5.22 21.16 6.23
N ALA A 78 -6.37 20.50 5.98
CA ALA A 78 -6.57 19.77 4.75
C ALA A 78 -6.44 20.67 3.50
N ASN A 79 -6.94 21.90 3.56
CA ASN A 79 -6.77 22.91 2.51
C ASN A 79 -5.44 23.70 2.58
N ALA A 80 -4.53 23.34 3.48
CA ALA A 80 -3.20 23.95 3.51
C ALA A 80 -2.49 23.67 2.18
N LEU A 81 -1.65 24.62 1.76
CA LEU A 81 -0.97 24.58 0.46
C LEU A 81 -0.24 23.23 0.26
N PRO A 82 -0.68 22.39 -0.69
CA PRO A 82 0.02 21.15 -1.02
C PRO A 82 1.31 21.46 -1.80
N ASN A 83 2.24 20.50 -1.85
CA ASN A 83 3.31 20.52 -2.84
C ASN A 83 3.03 19.54 -3.99
N ASP A 84 3.91 19.49 -4.99
CA ASP A 84 3.74 18.63 -6.16
C ASP A 84 3.63 17.13 -5.82
N TYR A 85 4.21 16.66 -4.71
CA TYR A 85 4.08 15.26 -4.28
C TYR A 85 2.72 14.96 -3.66
N ASP A 86 2.15 15.91 -2.91
CA ASP A 86 0.78 15.81 -2.39
C ASP A 86 -0.24 15.78 -3.54
N LEU A 87 -0.06 16.64 -4.54
CA LEU A 87 -0.88 16.67 -5.75
C LEU A 87 -0.68 15.41 -6.60
N ALA A 88 0.56 15.00 -6.87
CA ALA A 88 0.89 13.79 -7.63
C ALA A 88 0.29 12.54 -6.99
N PHE A 89 0.33 12.44 -5.67
CA PHE A 89 -0.35 11.38 -4.94
C PHE A 89 -1.84 11.31 -5.29
N ALA A 90 -2.58 12.42 -5.12
CA ALA A 90 -4.02 12.40 -5.34
C ALA A 90 -4.38 12.07 -6.80
N VAL A 91 -3.75 12.75 -7.76
CA VAL A 91 -4.09 12.56 -9.20
C VAL A 91 -3.68 11.19 -9.74
N MET A 92 -2.70 10.52 -9.12
CA MET A 92 -2.29 9.16 -9.49
C MET A 92 -3.04 8.08 -8.69
N MET A 93 -3.35 8.33 -7.41
CA MET A 93 -4.01 7.36 -6.54
C MET A 93 -5.50 7.24 -6.86
N ILE A 94 -6.18 8.30 -7.29
CA ILE A 94 -7.58 8.25 -7.74
C ILE A 94 -7.77 7.20 -8.87
N PRO A 95 -7.08 7.28 -10.02
CA PRO A 95 -7.24 6.27 -11.08
C PRO A 95 -6.70 4.89 -10.66
N HIS A 96 -5.68 4.83 -9.80
CA HIS A 96 -5.19 3.57 -9.23
C HIS A 96 -6.30 2.88 -8.42
N HIS A 97 -6.95 3.58 -7.50
CA HIS A 97 -8.06 3.03 -6.73
C HIS A 97 -9.25 2.66 -7.61
N GLN A 98 -9.54 3.46 -8.64
CA GLN A 98 -10.61 3.13 -9.58
C GLN A 98 -10.36 1.79 -10.30
N SER A 99 -9.11 1.49 -10.66
CA SER A 99 -8.73 0.20 -11.24
C SER A 99 -9.01 -0.98 -10.29
N ALA A 100 -8.73 -0.83 -8.99
CA ALA A 100 -9.08 -1.85 -8.00
C ALA A 100 -10.60 -2.02 -7.82
N VAL A 101 -11.36 -0.91 -7.80
CA VAL A 101 -12.83 -0.95 -7.78
C VAL A 101 -13.37 -1.68 -9.00
N ASP A 102 -12.88 -1.37 -10.20
CA ASP A 102 -13.30 -2.01 -11.44
C ASP A 102 -12.98 -3.52 -11.44
N MET A 103 -11.78 -3.90 -10.96
CA MET A 103 -11.41 -5.32 -10.81
C MET A 103 -12.34 -6.06 -9.84
N ALA A 104 -12.68 -5.44 -8.72
CA ALA A 104 -13.58 -6.04 -7.74
C ALA A 104 -15.02 -6.12 -8.27
N ASP A 105 -15.52 -5.09 -8.98
CA ASP A 105 -16.83 -5.13 -9.62
C ASP A 105 -16.90 -6.27 -10.65
N MET A 106 -15.85 -6.45 -11.47
CA MET A 106 -15.74 -7.56 -12.43
C MET A 106 -15.73 -8.93 -11.74
N LEU A 107 -15.00 -9.08 -10.63
CA LEU A 107 -15.01 -10.29 -9.81
C LEU A 107 -16.44 -10.63 -9.39
N LEU A 108 -17.18 -9.65 -8.84
CA LEU A 108 -18.51 -9.84 -8.28
C LEU A 108 -19.60 -10.23 -9.30
N MET A 109 -19.33 -10.07 -10.60
CA MET A 109 -20.17 -10.60 -11.69
C MET A 109 -20.11 -12.13 -11.82
N THR A 110 -19.18 -12.78 -11.14
CA THR A 110 -19.01 -14.23 -11.18
C THR A 110 -19.97 -14.92 -10.22
N ASP A 111 -20.84 -15.77 -10.76
CA ASP A 111 -21.73 -16.62 -9.97
C ASP A 111 -20.93 -17.68 -9.22
N GLY A 112 -21.37 -18.06 -8.02
CA GLY A 112 -20.77 -19.18 -7.27
C GLY A 112 -19.39 -18.92 -6.68
N LEU A 113 -18.99 -17.65 -6.51
CA LEU A 113 -17.79 -17.28 -5.75
C LEU A 113 -17.82 -17.81 -4.32
N ASP A 114 -16.65 -18.14 -3.79
CA ASP A 114 -16.45 -18.35 -2.36
C ASP A 114 -16.93 -17.10 -1.59
N PRO A 115 -17.74 -17.25 -0.53
CA PRO A 115 -18.26 -16.11 0.24
C PRO A 115 -17.19 -15.16 0.78
N LEU A 116 -15.97 -15.64 1.08
CA LEU A 116 -14.88 -14.80 1.56
C LEU A 116 -14.30 -13.94 0.43
N ILE A 117 -14.16 -14.52 -0.77
CA ILE A 117 -13.70 -13.79 -1.95
C ILE A 117 -14.71 -12.72 -2.35
N ARG A 118 -16.01 -13.05 -2.28
CA ARG A 118 -17.08 -12.06 -2.50
C ARG A 118 -16.99 -10.90 -1.52
N GLN A 119 -16.89 -11.19 -0.23
CA GLN A 119 -16.83 -10.12 0.77
C GLN A 119 -15.55 -9.28 0.67
N LEU A 120 -14.39 -9.89 0.35
CA LEU A 120 -13.16 -9.14 0.08
C LEU A 120 -13.36 -8.13 -1.07
N GLY A 121 -13.99 -8.56 -2.17
CA GLY A 121 -14.30 -7.67 -3.29
C GLY A 121 -15.26 -6.54 -2.90
N GLU A 122 -16.34 -6.84 -2.17
CA GLU A 122 -17.29 -5.84 -1.66
C GLU A 122 -16.61 -4.82 -0.72
N TRP A 123 -15.66 -5.28 0.09
CA TRP A 123 -14.89 -4.46 1.00
C TRP A 123 -13.98 -3.46 0.28
N ILE A 124 -13.14 -3.98 -0.64
CA ILE A 124 -12.24 -3.16 -1.45
C ILE A 124 -13.02 -2.07 -2.20
N ILE A 125 -14.18 -2.42 -2.78
CA ILE A 125 -15.05 -1.44 -3.46
C ILE A 125 -15.49 -0.34 -2.50
N LYS A 126 -15.97 -0.70 -1.32
CA LYS A 126 -16.52 0.26 -0.36
C LYS A 126 -15.44 1.24 0.11
N ASP A 127 -14.30 0.74 0.56
CA ASP A 127 -13.30 1.57 1.20
C ASP A 127 -12.54 2.40 0.16
N GLN A 128 -12.14 1.81 -0.98
CA GLN A 128 -11.44 2.58 -2.02
C GLN A 128 -12.33 3.60 -2.71
N ARG A 129 -13.66 3.39 -2.82
CA ARG A 129 -14.59 4.47 -3.25
C ARG A 129 -14.63 5.63 -2.26
N THR A 130 -14.64 5.32 -0.96
CA THR A 130 -14.61 6.35 0.10
C THR A 130 -13.30 7.15 0.01
N GLU A 131 -12.17 6.49 -0.24
CA GLU A 131 -10.87 7.15 -0.43
C GLU A 131 -10.80 7.98 -1.73
N ILE A 132 -11.40 7.52 -2.83
CA ILE A 132 -11.53 8.29 -4.08
C ILE A 132 -12.34 9.58 -3.86
N ASP A 133 -13.50 9.47 -3.22
CA ASP A 133 -14.36 10.62 -2.93
C ASP A 133 -13.59 11.64 -2.10
N LEU A 134 -12.93 11.16 -1.05
CA LEU A 134 -12.13 11.95 -0.14
C LEU A 134 -10.97 12.67 -0.87
N MET A 135 -10.18 11.96 -1.69
CA MET A 135 -9.11 12.57 -2.48
C MET A 135 -9.64 13.61 -3.48
N THR A 136 -10.75 13.31 -4.14
CA THR A 136 -11.39 14.21 -5.12
C THR A 136 -11.82 15.52 -4.46
N GLU A 137 -12.47 15.43 -3.30
CA GLU A 137 -12.87 16.59 -2.50
C GLU A 137 -11.66 17.49 -2.15
N PHE A 138 -10.48 16.93 -1.86
CA PHE A 138 -9.30 17.74 -1.58
C PHE A 138 -8.68 18.39 -2.80
N VAL A 139 -8.59 17.67 -3.92
CA VAL A 139 -8.08 18.29 -5.15
C VAL A 139 -8.95 19.47 -5.54
N GLU A 140 -10.29 19.34 -5.45
CA GLU A 140 -11.22 20.45 -5.66
C GLU A 140 -11.07 21.58 -4.62
N ALA A 141 -10.85 21.24 -3.35
CA ALA A 141 -10.64 22.23 -2.29
C ALA A 141 -9.33 23.02 -2.49
N TRP A 142 -8.26 22.37 -2.93
CA TRP A 142 -6.98 23.02 -3.23
C TRP A 142 -7.09 23.93 -4.44
N ASP A 143 -7.70 23.48 -5.54
CA ASP A 143 -7.94 24.28 -6.75
C ASP A 143 -8.70 25.58 -6.41
N LYS A 144 -9.71 25.48 -5.54
CA LYS A 144 -10.48 26.64 -5.08
C LYS A 144 -9.71 27.56 -4.14
N ALA A 145 -8.92 27.00 -3.23
CA ALA A 145 -8.21 27.77 -2.21
C ALA A 145 -6.95 28.45 -2.76
N HIS A 146 -6.31 27.82 -3.75
CA HIS A 146 -5.03 28.21 -4.34
C HIS A 146 -5.14 28.15 -5.87
N PRO A 147 -5.92 29.02 -6.53
CA PRO A 147 -6.15 28.96 -7.97
C PRO A 147 -4.88 29.20 -8.82
N GLU A 148 -3.77 29.60 -8.19
CA GLU A 148 -2.44 29.62 -8.80
C GLU A 148 -1.79 28.23 -8.90
N LEU A 149 -2.23 27.28 -8.08
CA LEU A 149 -1.91 25.87 -8.22
C LEU A 149 -2.90 25.29 -9.22
N ASP A 150 -2.40 24.87 -10.37
CA ASP A 150 -3.16 23.98 -11.25
C ASP A 150 -3.22 22.60 -10.59
N ALA A 151 -4.11 22.43 -9.60
CA ALA A 151 -4.05 21.33 -8.63
C ALA A 151 -4.18 19.93 -9.27
N TRP A 152 -4.76 19.87 -10.46
CA TRP A 152 -4.88 18.64 -11.26
C TRP A 152 -3.63 18.32 -12.09
N HIS A 153 -2.64 19.22 -12.13
CA HIS A 153 -1.45 19.12 -12.98
C HIS A 153 -0.15 19.34 -12.18
N PRO A 154 0.22 18.39 -11.29
CA PRO A 154 1.51 18.42 -10.60
C PRO A 154 2.71 18.32 -11.54
N ASP A 155 3.89 18.72 -11.04
CA ASP A 155 5.15 18.57 -11.77
C ASP A 155 5.43 17.12 -12.22
N GLU A 156 5.96 16.98 -13.43
CA GLU A 156 6.24 15.69 -14.06
C GLU A 156 7.20 14.81 -13.23
N ALA A 157 8.15 15.40 -12.51
CA ALA A 157 9.07 14.63 -11.67
C ALA A 157 8.38 14.05 -10.44
N ALA A 158 7.41 14.77 -9.87
CA ALA A 158 6.60 14.26 -8.77
C ALA A 158 5.68 13.13 -9.24
N ILE A 159 5.05 13.30 -10.42
CA ILE A 159 4.26 12.23 -11.08
C ILE A 159 5.12 10.98 -11.30
N ALA A 160 6.32 11.14 -11.86
CA ALA A 160 7.22 10.02 -12.11
C ALA A 160 7.65 9.32 -10.81
N ALA A 161 7.97 10.08 -9.76
CA ALA A 161 8.40 9.53 -8.48
C ALA A 161 7.29 8.76 -7.77
N VAL A 162 6.07 9.30 -7.72
CA VAL A 162 4.91 8.61 -7.14
C VAL A 162 4.52 7.42 -8.03
N GLY A 163 4.48 7.63 -9.35
CA GLY A 163 4.09 6.62 -10.34
C GLY A 163 5.05 5.44 -10.46
N ASP A 164 6.31 5.52 -10.00
CA ASP A 164 7.23 4.38 -9.98
C ASP A 164 6.68 3.22 -9.13
N GLY A 165 5.89 3.52 -8.10
CA GLY A 165 5.14 2.52 -7.33
C GLY A 165 4.18 1.68 -8.18
N MET A 166 3.72 2.20 -9.32
CA MET A 166 2.88 1.46 -10.26
C MET A 166 3.65 0.47 -11.15
N GLY A 167 4.98 0.52 -11.17
CA GLY A 167 5.83 -0.26 -12.09
C GLY A 167 5.77 -1.78 -11.90
N GLY A 168 5.24 -2.25 -10.77
CA GLY A 168 5.00 -3.67 -10.49
C GLY A 168 3.72 -4.23 -11.13
N MET A 169 2.81 -3.37 -11.59
CA MET A 169 1.55 -3.79 -12.20
C MET A 169 1.74 -4.14 -13.67
N THR A 170 1.31 -5.33 -14.07
CA THR A 170 1.21 -5.66 -15.50
C THR A 170 0.07 -4.85 -16.10
N HIS A 171 0.32 -4.10 -17.18
CA HIS A 171 -0.73 -3.39 -17.93
C HIS A 171 -1.76 -4.32 -18.60
N GLU A 172 -1.54 -5.63 -18.55
CA GLU A 172 -2.58 -6.60 -18.84
C GLU A 172 -3.48 -6.73 -17.61
N HIS A 173 -4.66 -6.11 -17.68
CA HIS A 173 -5.84 -6.63 -16.99
C HIS A 173 -6.06 -8.04 -17.55
N GLY A 174 -5.43 -9.04 -16.92
CA GLY A 174 -5.57 -10.42 -17.31
C GLY A 174 -7.04 -10.78 -17.33
N THR A 175 -7.48 -11.57 -18.30
CA THR A 175 -8.88 -11.98 -18.37
C THR A 175 -9.25 -12.71 -17.08
N MET A 176 -10.12 -12.12 -16.24
CA MET A 176 -10.78 -12.86 -15.17
C MET A 176 -11.58 -13.97 -15.84
N GLY A 177 -11.13 -15.22 -15.69
CA GLY A 177 -11.79 -16.34 -16.33
C GLY A 177 -13.21 -16.50 -15.77
N SER A 178 -14.13 -17.01 -16.59
CA SER A 178 -15.56 -17.02 -16.24
C SER A 178 -15.96 -18.06 -15.18
N SER A 179 -15.05 -18.92 -14.72
CA SER A 179 -15.33 -19.83 -13.61
C SER A 179 -14.99 -19.15 -12.28
N PRO A 180 -15.68 -19.48 -11.17
CA PRO A 180 -15.40 -18.92 -9.85
C PRO A 180 -13.91 -19.00 -9.48
N GLY A 181 -13.28 -20.11 -9.85
CA GLY A 181 -11.88 -20.33 -9.50
C GLY A 181 -10.87 -19.59 -10.36
N PHE A 182 -11.12 -19.47 -11.67
CA PHE A 182 -10.27 -18.63 -12.51
C PHE A 182 -10.46 -17.15 -12.18
N ALA A 183 -11.67 -16.71 -11.86
CA ALA A 183 -11.94 -15.36 -11.38
C ALA A 183 -11.21 -15.07 -10.07
N THR A 184 -11.30 -15.97 -9.08
CA THR A 184 -10.62 -15.84 -7.79
C THR A 184 -9.11 -15.76 -7.96
N TYR A 185 -8.51 -16.71 -8.68
CA TYR A 185 -7.06 -16.73 -8.91
C TYR A 185 -6.60 -15.48 -9.67
N GLY A 186 -7.32 -15.09 -10.73
CA GLY A 186 -7.02 -13.90 -11.51
C GLY A 186 -7.13 -12.61 -10.71
N PHE A 187 -8.11 -12.50 -9.81
CA PHE A 187 -8.27 -11.36 -8.93
C PHE A 187 -7.13 -11.26 -7.91
N LEU A 188 -6.84 -12.33 -7.16
CA LEU A 188 -5.81 -12.31 -6.13
C LEU A 188 -4.41 -12.05 -6.71
N THR A 189 -4.08 -12.68 -7.84
CA THR A 189 -2.77 -12.49 -8.48
C THR A 189 -2.54 -11.10 -9.06
N GLN A 190 -3.61 -10.35 -9.37
CA GLN A 190 -3.52 -8.97 -9.85
C GLN A 190 -3.66 -7.95 -8.72
N MET A 191 -4.52 -8.20 -7.74
CA MET A 191 -4.78 -7.26 -6.65
C MET A 191 -3.62 -7.18 -5.65
N ILE A 192 -2.87 -8.28 -5.43
CA ILE A 192 -1.65 -8.28 -4.59
C ILE A 192 -0.62 -7.23 -5.07
N PRO A 193 -0.08 -7.30 -6.30
CA PRO A 193 0.90 -6.29 -6.76
C PRO A 193 0.28 -4.89 -6.92
N HIS A 194 -1.03 -4.80 -7.14
CA HIS A 194 -1.75 -3.53 -7.17
C HIS A 194 -1.70 -2.85 -5.79
N HIS A 195 -2.00 -3.56 -4.71
CA HIS A 195 -1.90 -3.05 -3.34
C HIS A 195 -0.47 -2.72 -2.93
N GLU A 196 0.51 -3.54 -3.31
CA GLU A 196 1.93 -3.23 -3.10
C GLU A 196 2.32 -1.89 -3.74
N GLY A 197 1.80 -1.61 -4.93
CA GLY A 197 2.02 -0.35 -5.63
C GLY A 197 1.43 0.86 -4.89
N ALA A 198 0.20 0.75 -4.40
CA ALA A 198 -0.43 1.82 -3.61
C ALA A 198 0.31 2.09 -2.29
N ILE A 199 0.81 1.05 -1.61
CA ILE A 199 1.66 1.18 -0.43
C ILE A 199 2.95 1.95 -0.75
N GLU A 200 3.59 1.67 -1.88
CA GLU A 200 4.82 2.36 -2.27
C GLU A 200 4.56 3.82 -2.66
N MET A 201 3.50 4.10 -3.41
CA MET A 201 3.04 5.47 -3.68
C MET A 201 2.86 6.25 -2.38
N CYS A 202 2.20 5.67 -1.38
CA CYS A 202 2.03 6.28 -0.07
C CYS A 202 3.36 6.54 0.65
N ARG A 203 4.33 5.63 0.58
CA ARG A 203 5.66 5.81 1.20
C ARG A 203 6.41 6.98 0.58
N VAL A 204 6.40 7.10 -0.76
CA VAL A 204 7.02 8.24 -1.47
C VAL A 204 6.39 9.55 -1.01
N THR A 205 5.06 9.59 -0.89
CA THR A 205 4.33 10.79 -0.44
C THR A 205 4.56 11.13 1.02
N LEU A 206 4.67 10.14 1.91
CA LEU A 206 4.99 10.39 3.32
C LEU A 206 6.35 11.09 3.50
N VAL A 207 7.32 10.73 2.66
CA VAL A 207 8.66 11.31 2.67
C VAL A 207 8.67 12.72 2.08
N ASN A 208 8.05 12.92 0.91
CA ASN A 208 8.22 14.13 0.11
C ASN A 208 7.07 15.14 0.20
N GLY A 209 5.85 14.67 0.51
CA GLY A 209 4.68 15.51 0.71
C GLY A 209 4.81 16.40 1.94
N VAL A 210 3.99 17.45 2.00
CA VAL A 210 3.97 18.40 3.12
C VAL A 210 2.59 18.53 3.75
N ASN A 211 1.53 18.15 3.03
CA ASN A 211 0.18 18.28 3.52
C ASN A 211 -0.13 17.19 4.58
N ALA A 212 -0.47 17.62 5.80
CA ALA A 212 -0.70 16.72 6.93
C ALA A 212 -1.90 15.79 6.71
N PHE A 213 -2.91 16.25 5.97
CA PHE A 213 -4.05 15.44 5.60
C PHE A 213 -3.62 14.30 4.67
N VAL A 214 -2.87 14.62 3.61
CA VAL A 214 -2.34 13.61 2.67
C VAL A 214 -1.50 12.58 3.40
N LYS A 215 -0.63 13.00 4.32
CA LYS A 215 0.17 12.05 5.12
C LYS A 215 -0.68 11.15 6.02
N SER A 216 -1.76 11.68 6.58
CA SER A 216 -2.68 10.91 7.40
C SER A 216 -3.41 9.86 6.54
N LEU A 217 -3.89 10.26 5.35
CA LEU A 217 -4.50 9.35 4.39
C LEU A 217 -3.51 8.28 3.89
N CYS A 218 -2.26 8.64 3.56
CA CYS A 218 -1.23 7.66 3.20
C CYS A 218 -0.94 6.66 4.33
N THR A 219 -0.92 7.12 5.58
CA THR A 219 -0.73 6.23 6.75
C THR A 219 -1.88 5.26 6.89
N HIS A 220 -3.11 5.75 6.65
CA HIS A 220 -4.32 4.95 6.64
C HIS A 220 -4.30 3.86 5.56
N ILE A 221 -4.09 4.26 4.29
CA ILE A 221 -4.00 3.35 3.15
C ILE A 221 -2.95 2.26 3.38
N ILE A 222 -1.76 2.63 3.88
CA ILE A 222 -0.70 1.65 4.19
C ILE A 222 -1.18 0.64 5.23
N SER A 223 -1.88 1.10 6.27
CA SER A 223 -2.36 0.22 7.34
C SER A 223 -3.42 -0.75 6.83
N GLU A 224 -4.41 -0.27 6.08
CA GLU A 224 -5.50 -1.11 5.57
C GLU A 224 -5.01 -2.07 4.49
N GLN A 225 -4.28 -1.56 3.49
CA GLN A 225 -3.84 -2.40 2.38
C GLN A 225 -2.81 -3.45 2.81
N ALA A 226 -2.05 -3.22 3.90
CA ALA A 226 -1.19 -4.27 4.48
C ALA A 226 -2.00 -5.44 5.05
N VAL A 227 -3.16 -5.17 5.66
CA VAL A 227 -4.07 -6.21 6.17
C VAL A 227 -4.73 -6.96 5.00
N GLU A 228 -5.18 -6.21 3.97
CA GLU A 228 -5.74 -6.80 2.75
C GLU A 228 -4.72 -7.70 2.03
N LEU A 229 -3.46 -7.27 1.97
CA LEU A 229 -2.37 -8.05 1.37
C LEU A 229 -2.17 -9.38 2.11
N GLU A 230 -2.09 -9.36 3.45
CA GLU A 230 -1.95 -10.59 4.24
C GLU A 230 -3.12 -11.57 4.00
N ALA A 231 -4.34 -11.03 3.96
CA ALA A 231 -5.53 -11.83 3.67
C ALA A 231 -5.50 -12.41 2.25
N MET A 232 -5.18 -11.61 1.23
CA MET A 232 -5.11 -12.04 -0.16
C MET A 232 -4.02 -13.08 -0.39
N GLU A 233 -2.83 -12.89 0.17
CA GLU A 233 -1.77 -13.87 0.08
C GLU A 233 -2.15 -15.19 0.76
N LYS A 234 -2.81 -15.13 1.92
CA LYS A 234 -3.30 -16.34 2.59
C LYS A 234 -4.34 -17.05 1.74
N LEU A 235 -5.32 -16.32 1.21
CA LEU A 235 -6.34 -16.87 0.33
C LEU A 235 -5.73 -17.50 -0.93
N LEU A 236 -4.73 -16.87 -1.52
CA LEU A 236 -4.04 -17.39 -2.71
C LEU A 236 -3.22 -18.64 -2.41
N ARG A 237 -2.52 -18.68 -1.26
CA ARG A 237 -1.77 -19.88 -0.81
C ARG A 237 -2.68 -21.07 -0.54
N ASP A 238 -3.86 -20.82 0.01
CA ASP A 238 -4.85 -21.85 0.36
C ASP A 238 -5.73 -22.24 -0.85
N TYR A 239 -5.60 -21.53 -1.98
CA TYR A 239 -6.38 -21.79 -3.18
C TYR A 239 -5.84 -23.04 -3.94
N PRO A 240 -6.69 -24.06 -4.20
CA PRO A 240 -6.25 -25.35 -4.75
C PRO A 240 -5.90 -25.34 -6.25
#